data_AF-A0A0S9QSS2-F1
#
_entry.id   AF-A0A0S9QSS2-F1
#
_cell.length_a   1.000
_cell.length_b   1.000
_cell.length_c   1.000
_cell.angle_alpha   90.00
_cell.angle_beta   90.00
_cell.angle_gamma   90.00
#
_symmetry.space_group_name_H-M   'P 1'
#
loop_
_entity.id
_entity.type
_entity.pdbx_description
1 polymer ?
#
loop_
_entity_poly.entity_id
_entity_poly.type
_entity_poly.pdbx_seq_one_letter_code
_entity_poly.pdbx_strand_id
1 'polypeptide(L)'
;MAFGYFDRGTDGDDVLYASLTQASRLEGGAGDDTYYVYHRDDKIVEFNGEGGGIDNVHSTVTWALGVNLENLYLEGSANIGGSGNDGDNIIVGNSGMNSLRGGAGSDTIDGGAGDDVISGGSGRDVLAGGAGADKFIFDASLTSGCLSSDDLGHSAVFRSGGSGPSGVRG
;
A
#
# COMPACT_ATOMS: atom_id res chain seq x y z
N MET A 1 6.84 19.13 -16.78
CA MET A 1 5.42 19.46 -17.06
C MET A 1 5.02 20.57 -16.10
N ALA A 2 4.23 21.55 -16.51
CA ALA A 2 3.71 22.58 -15.61
C ALA A 2 2.43 22.04 -14.93
N PHE A 3 2.33 22.18 -13.61
CA PHE A 3 1.11 21.82 -12.88
C PHE A 3 0.01 22.83 -13.18
N GLY A 4 -1.21 22.35 -13.42
CA GLY A 4 -2.37 23.19 -13.69
C GLY A 4 -3.02 23.75 -12.42
N TYR A 5 -2.75 23.11 -11.29
CA TYR A 5 -3.24 23.49 -9.97
C TYR A 5 -2.16 23.29 -8.90
N PHE A 6 -2.10 24.19 -7.93
CA PHE A 6 -1.12 24.17 -6.86
C PHE A 6 -1.82 24.52 -5.55
N ASP A 7 -1.69 23.65 -4.55
CA ASP A 7 -2.23 23.84 -3.21
C ASP A 7 -1.10 23.71 -2.20
N ARG A 8 -1.06 24.60 -1.21
CA ARG A 8 0.01 24.66 -0.21
C ARG A 8 -0.58 24.91 1.17
N GLY A 9 -0.26 24.02 2.10
CA GLY A 9 -0.53 24.11 3.52
C GLY A 9 0.51 24.92 4.29
N THR A 10 0.53 24.68 5.59
CA THR A 10 1.25 25.36 6.64
C THR A 10 2.08 24.37 7.44
N ASP A 11 2.56 24.74 8.64
CA ASP A 11 3.30 23.81 9.51
C ASP A 11 2.36 23.04 10.47
N GLY A 12 1.05 23.01 10.20
CA GLY A 12 0.08 22.27 10.99
C GLY A 12 -0.81 21.41 10.10
N ASP A 13 -1.66 20.61 10.73
CA ASP A 13 -2.49 19.61 10.05
C ASP A 13 -3.42 20.23 8.99
N ASP A 14 -3.10 20.02 7.72
CA ASP A 14 -3.82 20.58 6.59
C ASP A 14 -4.58 19.53 5.77
N VAL A 15 -5.59 20.00 5.02
CA VAL A 15 -6.33 19.17 4.07
C VAL A 15 -6.23 19.79 2.67
N LEU A 16 -5.56 19.09 1.76
CA LEU A 16 -5.22 19.58 0.43
C LEU A 16 -5.94 18.77 -0.65
N TYR A 17 -6.48 19.47 -1.65
CA TYR A 17 -7.30 18.83 -2.69
C TYR A 17 -6.72 19.05 -4.08
N ALA A 18 -6.38 17.99 -4.80
CA ALA A 18 -6.02 18.10 -6.20
C ALA A 18 -7.21 18.49 -7.09
N SER A 19 -6.90 18.99 -8.29
CA SER A 19 -7.88 19.13 -9.36
C SER A 19 -8.32 17.76 -9.88
N LEU A 20 -9.63 17.60 -10.10
CA LEU A 20 -10.22 16.38 -10.68
C LEU A 20 -9.76 16.08 -12.11
N THR A 21 -9.24 17.07 -12.84
CA THR A 21 -9.02 16.96 -14.31
C THR A 21 -7.63 17.36 -14.78
N GLN A 22 -6.80 17.92 -13.91
CA GLN A 22 -5.46 18.40 -14.27
C GLN A 22 -4.45 17.98 -13.22
N ALA A 23 -3.21 17.77 -13.65
CA ALA A 23 -2.11 17.51 -12.73
C ALA A 23 -1.93 18.66 -11.74
N SER A 24 -1.83 18.30 -10.47
CA SER A 24 -1.73 19.19 -9.32
C SER A 24 -0.41 18.98 -8.58
N ARG A 25 0.05 20.01 -7.88
CA ARG A 25 1.11 19.87 -6.88
C ARG A 25 0.57 20.30 -5.53
N LEU A 26 0.62 19.39 -4.56
CA LEU A 26 0.18 19.58 -3.17
C LEU A 26 1.42 19.62 -2.28
N GLU A 27 1.52 20.62 -1.41
CA GLU A 27 2.60 20.76 -0.42
C GLU A 27 1.94 21.01 0.94
N GLY A 28 1.81 20.01 1.83
CA GLY A 28 1.16 20.25 3.13
C GLY A 28 2.08 20.99 4.07
N GLY A 29 3.19 20.38 4.45
CA GLY A 29 4.21 21.03 5.26
C GLY A 29 4.56 20.17 6.44
N ALA A 30 4.68 20.75 7.63
CA ALA A 30 4.80 20.00 8.87
C ALA A 30 3.41 19.72 9.45
N GLY A 31 3.29 18.81 10.42
CA GLY A 31 1.99 18.38 10.95
C GLY A 31 1.46 17.12 10.25
N ASP A 32 0.28 16.67 10.69
CA ASP A 32 -0.42 15.50 10.14
C ASP A 32 -1.36 15.94 9.00
N ASP A 33 -0.93 15.77 7.75
CA ASP A 33 -1.62 16.26 6.57
C ASP A 33 -2.53 15.21 5.93
N THR A 34 -3.52 15.69 5.16
CA THR A 34 -4.41 14.85 4.35
C THR A 34 -4.49 15.34 2.92
N TYR A 35 -4.12 14.48 1.98
CA TYR A 35 -4.06 14.76 0.55
C TYR A 35 -5.13 13.99 -0.21
N TYR A 36 -5.93 14.69 -1.01
CA TYR A 36 -6.86 14.06 -1.96
C TYR A 36 -6.32 14.17 -3.38
N VAL A 37 -6.02 13.03 -4.02
CA VAL A 37 -5.46 12.97 -5.37
C VAL A 37 -6.41 12.29 -6.34
N TYR A 38 -6.51 12.85 -7.55
CA TYR A 38 -7.53 12.47 -8.53
C TYR A 38 -6.96 12.28 -9.94
N HIS A 39 -5.70 12.65 -10.15
CA HIS A 39 -5.04 12.54 -11.44
C HIS A 39 -3.69 11.83 -11.28
N ARG A 40 -3.37 10.90 -12.19
CA ARG A 40 -2.13 10.10 -12.15
C ARG A 40 -0.84 10.95 -12.10
N ASP A 41 -0.89 12.14 -12.67
CA ASP A 41 0.27 13.05 -12.72
C ASP A 41 0.29 14.07 -11.56
N ASP A 42 -0.60 13.95 -10.57
CA ASP A 42 -0.51 14.71 -9.32
C ASP A 42 0.81 14.42 -8.60
N LYS A 43 1.27 15.40 -7.82
CA LYS A 43 2.47 15.31 -7.00
C LYS A 43 2.21 15.85 -5.61
N ILE A 44 2.56 15.06 -4.61
CA ILE A 44 2.61 15.45 -3.21
C ILE A 44 4.08 15.74 -2.86
N VAL A 45 4.33 16.77 -2.05
CA VAL A 45 5.65 17.09 -1.51
C VAL A 45 5.54 17.41 -0.03
N GLU A 46 6.17 16.55 0.76
CA GLU A 46 6.20 16.67 2.21
C GLU A 46 7.39 17.45 2.75
N PHE A 47 7.24 17.91 3.99
CA PHE A 47 8.34 18.38 4.79
C PHE A 47 9.24 17.21 5.23
N ASN A 48 10.54 17.47 5.29
CA ASN A 48 11.56 16.46 5.59
C ASN A 48 12.40 16.80 6.84
N GLY A 49 11.88 17.66 7.71
CA GLY A 49 12.53 18.11 8.93
C GLY A 49 11.83 17.67 10.22
N GLU A 50 12.33 18.18 11.34
CA GLU A 50 11.73 17.97 12.66
C GLU A 50 10.34 18.62 12.72
N GLY A 51 9.31 17.83 13.06
CA GLY A 51 7.90 18.26 13.03
C GLY A 51 7.06 17.66 11.91
N GLY A 52 7.57 16.69 11.14
CA GLY A 52 6.72 15.86 10.28
C GLY A 52 5.66 15.08 11.07
N GLY A 53 4.56 14.76 10.42
CA GLY A 53 3.41 14.07 11.00
C GLY A 53 3.19 12.66 10.47
N ILE A 54 1.96 12.18 10.64
CA ILE A 54 1.42 10.95 10.05
C ILE A 54 0.45 11.36 8.94
N ASP A 55 0.91 11.21 7.70
CA ASP A 55 0.25 11.79 6.56
C ASP A 55 -0.63 10.80 5.81
N ASN A 56 -1.78 11.29 5.32
CA ASN A 56 -2.82 10.48 4.71
C ASN A 56 -3.00 10.85 3.23
N VAL A 57 -3.04 9.86 2.36
CA VAL A 57 -3.36 10.05 0.94
C VAL A 57 -4.64 9.31 0.60
N HIS A 58 -5.66 10.04 0.18
CA HIS A 58 -6.89 9.53 -0.39
C HIS A 58 -6.81 9.59 -1.92
N SER A 59 -6.95 8.44 -2.59
CA SER A 59 -6.71 8.35 -4.02
C SER A 59 -7.83 7.63 -4.78
N THR A 60 -8.30 8.23 -5.87
CA THR A 60 -9.18 7.56 -6.84
C THR A 60 -8.43 7.00 -8.05
N VAL A 61 -7.10 7.07 -8.02
CA VAL A 61 -6.20 6.59 -9.09
C VAL A 61 -5.15 5.64 -8.52
N THR A 62 -4.45 4.90 -9.37
CA THR A 62 -3.29 4.13 -8.89
C THR A 62 -2.25 5.08 -8.32
N TRP A 63 -1.83 4.83 -7.08
CA TRP A 63 -0.92 5.71 -6.34
C TRP A 63 0.22 4.95 -5.68
N ALA A 64 1.36 5.63 -5.53
CA ALA A 64 2.50 5.16 -4.77
C ALA A 64 2.91 6.26 -3.80
N LEU A 65 3.01 5.93 -2.51
CA LEU A 65 3.44 6.86 -1.48
C LEU A 65 4.87 7.32 -1.76
N GLY A 66 5.06 8.64 -1.68
CA GLY A 66 6.37 9.26 -1.62
C GLY A 66 7.01 9.07 -0.25
N VAL A 67 8.22 9.58 -0.08
CA VAL A 67 8.89 9.63 1.22
C VAL A 67 8.07 10.50 2.19
N ASN A 68 8.04 10.12 3.47
CA ASN A 68 7.29 10.78 4.56
C ASN A 68 5.77 10.78 4.37
N LEU A 69 5.24 9.78 3.66
CA LEU A 69 3.79 9.55 3.64
C LEU A 69 3.52 8.17 4.21
N GLU A 70 2.62 8.07 5.17
CA GLU A 70 2.46 6.84 5.96
C GLU A 70 1.21 6.07 5.53
N ASN A 71 0.12 6.76 5.17
CA ASN A 71 -1.16 6.11 4.95
C ASN A 71 -1.70 6.34 3.54
N LEU A 72 -2.15 5.28 2.88
CA LEU A 72 -2.82 5.30 1.58
C LEU A 72 -4.21 4.66 1.67
N TYR A 73 -5.23 5.42 1.29
CA TYR A 73 -6.61 4.97 1.18
C TYR A 73 -7.05 5.07 -0.27
N LEU A 74 -7.28 3.93 -0.91
CA LEU A 74 -7.87 3.89 -2.24
C LEU A 74 -9.39 4.05 -2.11
N GLU A 75 -9.96 4.94 -2.92
CA GLU A 75 -11.39 5.26 -2.87
C GLU A 75 -12.14 4.75 -4.10
N GLY A 76 -13.46 4.62 -3.96
CA GLY A 76 -14.35 4.21 -5.02
C GLY A 76 -14.33 2.70 -5.28
N SER A 77 -14.48 2.32 -6.55
CA SER A 77 -14.65 0.93 -6.96
C SER A 77 -13.83 0.58 -8.21
N ALA A 78 -12.83 1.41 -8.52
CA ALA A 78 -11.98 1.21 -9.68
C ALA A 78 -10.92 0.14 -9.38
N ASN A 79 -10.52 -0.61 -10.40
CA ASN A 79 -9.41 -1.57 -10.28
C ASN A 79 -8.08 -0.80 -10.36
N ILE A 80 -7.63 -0.29 -9.21
CA ILE A 80 -6.44 0.55 -9.08
C ILE A 80 -5.43 -0.07 -8.11
N GLY A 81 -4.18 0.37 -8.17
CA GLY A 81 -3.11 -0.12 -7.30
C GLY A 81 -2.70 0.87 -6.22
N GLY A 82 -2.14 0.35 -5.14
CA GLY A 82 -1.53 1.11 -4.07
C GLY A 82 -0.13 0.59 -3.79
N SER A 83 0.83 1.49 -3.57
CA SER A 83 2.16 1.11 -3.10
C SER A 83 2.60 2.02 -1.97
N GLY A 84 3.14 1.44 -0.90
CA GLY A 84 3.83 2.16 0.14
C GLY A 84 5.25 2.56 -0.27
N ASN A 85 6.08 2.86 0.71
CA ASN A 85 7.45 3.32 0.61
C ASN A 85 8.38 2.43 1.45
N ASP A 86 9.48 2.98 1.97
CA ASP A 86 10.45 2.25 2.79
C ASP A 86 10.18 2.34 4.30
N GLY A 87 9.09 3.02 4.71
CA GLY A 87 8.63 3.16 6.09
C GLY A 87 7.44 2.27 6.42
N ASP A 88 6.96 2.32 7.66
CA ASP A 88 5.80 1.55 8.08
C ASP A 88 4.53 2.21 7.51
N ASN A 89 3.83 1.53 6.60
CA ASN A 89 2.65 2.09 5.95
C ASN A 89 1.33 1.42 6.34
N ILE A 90 0.24 2.20 6.31
CA ILE A 90 -1.13 1.68 6.29
C ILE A 90 -1.67 1.82 4.87
N ILE A 91 -2.11 0.73 4.26
CA ILE A 91 -2.68 0.72 2.92
C ILE A 91 -4.06 0.06 2.96
N VAL A 92 -5.08 0.80 2.56
CA VAL A 92 -6.46 0.30 2.47
C VAL A 92 -6.92 0.37 1.03
N GLY A 93 -7.27 -0.78 0.47
CA GLY A 93 -7.88 -0.93 -0.85
C GLY A 93 -9.34 -0.44 -0.88
N ASN A 94 -9.91 -0.46 -2.09
CA ASN A 94 -11.27 -0.02 -2.35
C ASN A 94 -12.17 -1.24 -2.64
N SER A 95 -13.32 -1.05 -3.30
CA SER A 95 -14.22 -2.16 -3.62
C SER A 95 -13.97 -2.81 -4.99
N GLY A 96 -12.87 -2.46 -5.67
CA GLY A 96 -12.45 -3.02 -6.95
C GLY A 96 -11.29 -3.99 -6.76
N MET A 97 -10.86 -4.64 -7.85
CA MET A 97 -9.66 -5.51 -7.79
C MET A 97 -8.40 -4.65 -7.67
N ASN A 98 -7.77 -4.67 -6.49
CA ASN A 98 -6.59 -3.89 -6.18
C ASN A 98 -5.29 -4.70 -6.28
N SER A 99 -4.22 -3.99 -6.64
CA SER A 99 -2.84 -4.50 -6.54
C SER A 99 -2.11 -3.68 -5.49
N LEU A 100 -1.91 -4.25 -4.31
CA LEU A 100 -1.38 -3.57 -3.13
C LEU A 100 0.02 -4.09 -2.79
N ARG A 101 0.95 -3.16 -2.53
CA ARG A 101 2.31 -3.46 -2.09
C ARG A 101 2.70 -2.56 -0.92
N GLY A 102 3.16 -3.14 0.19
CA GLY A 102 3.68 -2.39 1.33
C GLY A 102 5.01 -1.73 0.98
N GLY A 103 6.06 -2.52 0.83
CA GLY A 103 7.38 -2.01 0.46
C GLY A 103 8.43 -2.59 1.39
N ALA A 104 9.19 -1.73 2.04
CA ALA A 104 9.96 -2.11 3.21
C ALA A 104 9.34 -1.47 4.44
N GLY A 105 9.46 -2.09 5.61
CA GLY A 105 8.81 -1.60 6.83
C GLY A 105 7.90 -2.66 7.43
N SER A 106 7.21 -2.32 8.51
CA SER A 106 6.16 -3.15 9.09
C SER A 106 4.81 -2.61 8.62
N ASP A 107 4.33 -3.13 7.49
CA ASP A 107 3.14 -2.59 6.84
C ASP A 107 1.84 -3.21 7.36
N THR A 108 0.75 -2.45 7.33
CA THR A 108 -0.62 -2.96 7.51
C THR A 108 -1.41 -2.75 6.23
N ILE A 109 -1.84 -3.83 5.59
CA ILE A 109 -2.55 -3.79 4.31
C ILE A 109 -3.91 -4.48 4.44
N ASP A 110 -4.98 -3.77 4.07
CA ASP A 110 -6.33 -4.32 3.88
C ASP A 110 -6.72 -4.19 2.40
N GLY A 111 -7.06 -5.31 1.76
CA GLY A 111 -7.51 -5.37 0.36
C GLY A 111 -8.84 -4.67 0.12
N GLY A 112 -9.72 -4.65 1.12
CA GLY A 112 -11.07 -4.14 0.95
C GLY A 112 -12.01 -5.18 0.34
N ALA A 113 -12.60 -4.91 -0.81
CA ALA A 113 -13.45 -5.88 -1.50
C ALA A 113 -13.03 -6.00 -2.96
N GLY A 114 -13.21 -7.17 -3.56
CA GLY A 114 -12.65 -7.48 -4.86
C GLY A 114 -11.71 -8.67 -4.76
N ASP A 115 -11.23 -9.15 -5.91
CA ASP A 115 -10.20 -10.20 -5.93
C ASP A 115 -8.83 -9.51 -5.97
N ASP A 116 -8.17 -9.41 -4.82
CA ASP A 116 -6.99 -8.56 -4.65
C ASP A 116 -5.66 -9.32 -4.80
N VAL A 117 -4.60 -8.59 -5.15
CA VAL A 117 -3.22 -9.07 -5.11
C VAL A 117 -2.43 -8.24 -4.11
N ILE A 118 -1.98 -8.87 -3.03
CA ILE A 118 -1.38 -8.19 -1.88
C ILE A 118 0.03 -8.72 -1.62
N SER A 119 0.99 -7.81 -1.46
CA SER A 119 2.36 -8.12 -1.04
C SER A 119 2.76 -7.18 0.09
N GLY A 120 3.11 -7.70 1.26
CA GLY A 120 3.70 -6.87 2.32
C GLY A 120 5.05 -6.32 1.88
N GLY A 121 5.94 -7.22 1.45
CA GLY A 121 7.30 -6.87 1.06
C GLY A 121 8.26 -7.28 2.17
N SER A 122 9.27 -6.46 2.45
CA SER A 122 10.25 -6.79 3.48
C SER A 122 9.88 -6.18 4.82
N GLY A 123 9.80 -7.03 5.85
CA GLY A 123 9.56 -6.62 7.23
C GLY A 123 8.51 -7.51 7.87
N ARG A 124 7.81 -7.00 8.88
CA ARG A 124 6.76 -7.77 9.59
C ARG A 124 5.42 -7.13 9.29
N ASP A 125 4.75 -7.69 8.29
CA ASP A 125 3.52 -7.11 7.75
C ASP A 125 2.27 -7.79 8.31
N VAL A 126 1.18 -7.04 8.35
CA VAL A 126 -0.17 -7.52 8.64
C VAL A 126 -0.99 -7.37 7.37
N LEU A 127 -1.43 -8.50 6.80
CA LEU A 127 -2.14 -8.52 5.52
C LEU A 127 -3.55 -9.10 5.70
N ALA A 128 -4.56 -8.34 5.29
CA ALA A 128 -5.94 -8.77 5.18
C ALA A 128 -6.40 -8.63 3.73
N GLY A 129 -7.03 -9.66 3.17
CA GLY A 129 -7.55 -9.64 1.80
C GLY A 129 -8.93 -8.99 1.71
N GLY A 130 -9.70 -9.06 2.80
CA GLY A 130 -11.06 -8.56 2.82
C GLY A 130 -12.02 -9.51 2.10
N ALA A 131 -12.94 -8.96 1.30
CA ALA A 131 -14.02 -9.71 0.67
C ALA A 131 -13.70 -10.03 -0.79
N GLY A 132 -13.45 -11.30 -1.12
CA GLY A 132 -13.25 -11.76 -2.48
C GLY A 132 -12.30 -12.95 -2.52
N ALA A 133 -11.77 -13.27 -3.69
CA ALA A 133 -10.76 -14.30 -3.86
C ALA A 133 -9.36 -13.68 -3.98
N ASP A 134 -8.69 -13.53 -2.84
CA ASP A 134 -7.43 -12.80 -2.76
C ASP A 134 -6.19 -13.67 -2.96
N LYS A 135 -5.11 -13.02 -3.40
CA LYS A 135 -3.79 -13.61 -3.57
C LYS A 135 -2.75 -12.83 -2.76
N PHE A 136 -2.14 -13.52 -1.80
CA PHE A 136 -0.97 -13.01 -1.08
C PHE A 136 0.33 -13.44 -1.76
N ILE A 137 1.23 -12.48 -1.96
CA ILE A 137 2.59 -12.68 -2.46
C ILE A 137 3.53 -12.46 -1.28
N PHE A 138 4.21 -13.55 -0.89
CA PHE A 138 5.30 -13.49 0.08
C PHE A 138 6.61 -13.48 -0.72
N ASP A 139 7.43 -12.45 -0.56
CA ASP A 139 8.72 -12.41 -1.24
C ASP A 139 9.71 -13.42 -0.62
N ALA A 140 10.66 -13.87 -1.41
CA ALA A 140 11.66 -14.85 -0.97
C ALA A 140 12.78 -14.22 -0.12
N SER A 141 12.69 -12.92 0.22
CA SER A 141 13.65 -12.22 1.09
C SER A 141 13.34 -12.41 2.57
N LEU A 142 12.25 -13.12 2.90
CA LEU A 142 12.04 -13.68 4.23
C LEU A 142 13.24 -14.56 4.58
N THR A 143 14.16 -14.02 5.40
CA THR A 143 15.20 -14.83 6.04
C THR A 143 14.52 -16.03 6.68
N SER A 144 15.17 -17.20 6.63
CA SER A 144 14.61 -18.53 6.89
C SER A 144 13.93 -18.75 8.26
N GLY A 145 13.72 -17.71 9.07
CA GLY A 145 13.01 -17.73 10.35
C GLY A 145 11.63 -17.06 10.36
N CYS A 146 11.15 -16.44 9.27
CA CYS A 146 9.83 -15.76 9.23
C CYS A 146 8.70 -16.61 8.62
N LEU A 147 8.98 -17.86 8.25
CA LEU A 147 7.97 -18.85 7.87
C LEU A 147 7.94 -19.94 8.93
N SER A 148 7.39 -19.62 10.10
CA SER A 148 6.92 -20.63 11.04
C SER A 148 5.59 -21.19 10.52
N SER A 149 5.37 -22.49 10.64
CA SER A 149 4.07 -23.14 10.39
C SER A 149 2.91 -22.52 11.18
N ASP A 150 3.23 -21.70 12.18
CA ASP A 150 2.30 -21.15 13.15
C ASP A 150 1.82 -19.74 12.77
N ASP A 151 2.47 -19.07 11.80
CA ASP A 151 2.10 -17.72 11.34
C ASP A 151 1.12 -17.72 10.15
N LEU A 152 0.71 -18.90 9.67
CA LEU A 152 -0.23 -19.04 8.56
C LEU A 152 -1.69 -19.13 9.04
N GLY A 153 -2.13 -18.06 9.71
CA GLY A 153 -3.56 -17.84 10.01
C GLY A 153 -4.44 -17.78 8.76
N HIS A 154 -3.85 -17.70 7.57
CA HIS A 154 -4.52 -17.89 6.29
C HIS A 154 -3.78 -18.97 5.50
N SER A 155 -4.53 -19.99 5.08
CA SER A 155 -4.07 -21.22 4.44
C SER A 155 -3.22 -20.96 3.18
N ALA A 156 -1.91 -20.73 3.35
CA ALA A 156 -0.96 -20.83 2.26
C ALA A 156 -0.85 -22.32 1.89
N VAL A 157 -1.61 -22.73 0.88
CA VAL A 157 -1.52 -24.08 0.32
C VAL A 157 -0.20 -24.17 -0.44
N PHE A 158 0.87 -24.55 0.27
CA PHE A 158 2.11 -24.98 -0.37
C PHE A 158 1.87 -26.34 -1.06
N ARG A 159 1.44 -26.32 -2.32
CA ARG A 159 1.57 -27.52 -3.17
C ARG A 159 3.03 -27.65 -3.57
N SER A 160 3.86 -28.21 -2.69
CA SER A 160 5.17 -28.72 -3.10
C SER A 160 4.92 -29.88 -4.07
N GLY A 161 5.14 -29.62 -5.36
CA GLY A 161 5.21 -30.68 -6.35
C GLY A 161 6.34 -31.65 -6.02
N GLY A 162 6.00 -32.93 -5.90
CA GLY A 162 6.90 -34.04 -6.19
C GLY A 162 7.61 -34.70 -5.00
N SER A 163 7.15 -35.89 -4.63
CA SER A 163 8.04 -37.06 -4.62
C SER A 163 7.19 -38.31 -4.87
N GLY A 164 7.60 -39.10 -5.87
CA GLY A 164 6.90 -40.30 -6.30
C GLY A 164 6.84 -41.37 -5.21
N PRO A 165 6.02 -42.41 -5.39
CA PRO A 165 5.91 -43.49 -4.41
C PRO A 165 7.27 -44.16 -4.22
N SER A 166 7.76 -44.02 -2.99
CA SER A 166 8.81 -44.81 -2.37
C SER A 166 8.63 -46.28 -2.73
N GLY A 167 9.68 -46.88 -3.30
CA GLY A 167 9.73 -48.30 -3.59
C GLY A 167 9.54 -49.11 -2.31
N VAL A 168 8.49 -49.92 -2.28
CA VAL A 168 8.20 -50.85 -1.20
C VAL A 168 7.95 -52.23 -1.83
N ARG A 169 8.86 -53.17 -1.50
CA ARG A 169 8.78 -54.65 -1.59
C ARG A 169 8.93 -55.24 -3.01
N GLY A 170 9.71 -56.31 -3.22
CA GLY A 170 10.38 -57.24 -2.29
C GLY A 170 11.46 -58.05 -2.97
#